data_AF-A0A7K2ZV65-F1
#
_entry.id   AF-A0A7K2ZV65-F1
#
_cell.length_a   1.000
_cell.length_b   1.000
_cell.length_c   1.000
_cell.angle_alpha   90.00
_cell.angle_beta   90.00
_cell.angle_gamma   90.00
#
_symmetry.space_group_name_H-M   'P 1'
#
loop_
_entity.id
_entity.type
_entity.pdbx_description
1 polymer ?
#
loop_
_entity_poly.entity_id
_entity_poly.type
_entity_poly.pdbx_seq_one_letter_code
_entity_poly.pdbx_strand_id
1 'polypeptide(L)'
;MKTSWRSASFVATAAALLALTTACGQDKGDQSANGQNVDNAANAADAPQADGAYGSDGYGSSGDSSASPAAKGKSAGQLAAWDSKKLGKVLTDSAGMTLYRFDKDTAEPPKSNCDAACLKTWPAVPASGAKAVTGVDPSLLGQVTAADGTKQLTVAGWPMYRYAMDTSPGDAKGQGVGGTWYAAAPDGKKASPAAAAEPADLAGLSTRKDPKLGEIVVDKNGMTVYRFLKDSAWPIKSNCVGACAQKWPAVAPVAKNDTKDIPLKGYMTFTRPDGSKQQTLNCWPVYTFSGDKKPGDTNGQGVGGTWYAAAPDGKPVGAAK
;
A
#
# COMPACT_ATOMS: atom_id res chain seq x y z
N MET A 1 -33.23 -16.13 80.39
CA MET A 1 -34.47 -15.73 79.69
C MET A 1 -34.45 -14.21 79.60
N LYS A 2 -34.25 -13.63 78.41
CA LYS A 2 -34.11 -12.18 78.22
C LYS A 2 -35.16 -11.71 77.22
N THR A 3 -35.84 -10.64 77.62
CA THR A 3 -37.04 -10.05 77.05
C THR A 3 -36.74 -9.19 75.83
N SER A 4 -37.73 -9.08 74.94
CA SER A 4 -37.71 -8.40 73.63
C SER A 4 -37.59 -6.87 73.69
N TRP A 5 -37.00 -6.26 72.65
CA TRP A 5 -37.47 -4.96 72.15
C TRP A 5 -37.22 -4.73 70.65
N ARG A 6 -38.34 -4.53 69.94
CA ARG A 6 -38.68 -3.59 68.84
C ARG A 6 -37.84 -3.43 67.56
N SER A 7 -38.54 -3.74 66.47
CA SER A 7 -38.56 -3.23 65.09
C SER A 7 -38.00 -1.82 64.84
N ALA A 8 -37.33 -1.64 63.69
CA ALA A 8 -37.80 -0.81 62.56
C ALA A 8 -36.71 -0.72 61.47
N SER A 9 -37.06 -1.17 60.27
CA SER A 9 -36.28 -0.98 59.04
C SER A 9 -36.42 0.46 58.54
N PHE A 10 -35.32 1.11 58.18
CA PHE A 10 -35.32 2.19 57.20
C PHE A 10 -34.16 1.98 56.22
N VAL A 11 -34.54 1.83 54.95
CA VAL A 11 -33.68 1.72 53.78
C VAL A 11 -33.12 3.12 53.48
N ALA A 12 -31.81 3.29 53.56
CA ALA A 12 -31.13 4.49 53.09
C ALA A 12 -30.51 4.21 51.71
N THR A 13 -31.24 4.58 50.65
CA THR A 13 -30.73 4.64 49.27
C THR A 13 -29.70 5.75 49.14
N ALA A 14 -28.47 5.36 48.79
CA ALA A 14 -27.40 6.27 48.43
C ALA A 14 -27.63 6.83 47.02
N ALA A 15 -27.80 8.15 46.90
CA ALA A 15 -27.76 8.86 45.63
C ALA A 15 -26.45 9.66 45.55
N ALA A 16 -25.42 9.05 44.93
CA ALA A 16 -24.21 9.76 44.55
C ALA A 16 -24.39 10.30 43.12
N LEU A 17 -24.65 11.60 43.02
CA LEU A 17 -24.63 12.33 41.74
C LEU A 17 -23.17 12.64 41.37
N LEU A 18 -22.59 11.85 40.46
CA LEU A 18 -21.42 12.24 39.68
C LEU A 18 -21.88 12.69 38.29
N ALA A 19 -22.03 14.01 38.12
CA ALA A 19 -22.11 14.64 36.81
C ALA A 19 -20.71 15.14 36.42
N LEU A 20 -20.08 14.51 35.43
CA LEU A 20 -19.00 15.04 34.59
C LEU A 20 -18.71 14.03 33.47
N THR A 21 -19.15 14.34 32.24
CA THR A 21 -18.50 13.96 30.96
C THR A 21 -19.39 14.38 29.78
N THR A 22 -19.36 15.68 29.47
CA THR A 22 -19.75 16.16 28.14
C THR A 22 -18.51 16.25 27.27
N ALA A 23 -18.35 15.33 26.32
CA ALA A 23 -17.31 15.45 25.30
C ALA A 23 -17.66 14.75 23.98
N CYS A 24 -18.91 14.81 23.52
CA CYS A 24 -19.30 14.50 22.13
C CYS A 24 -20.53 15.35 21.77
N GLY A 25 -20.32 16.53 21.17
CA GLY A 25 -21.40 17.41 20.68
C GLY A 25 -21.72 17.10 19.21
N GLN A 26 -23.01 17.14 18.84
CA GLN A 26 -23.54 16.76 17.53
C GLN A 26 -24.42 17.89 16.98
N ASP A 27 -23.94 18.61 15.96
CA ASP A 27 -24.68 19.68 15.27
C ASP A 27 -25.26 19.18 13.93
N LYS A 28 -26.59 19.25 13.82
CA LYS A 28 -27.38 18.97 12.60
C LYS A 28 -27.36 20.20 11.69
N GLY A 29 -27.27 19.97 10.38
CA GLY A 29 -27.39 21.02 9.36
C GLY A 29 -28.15 20.48 8.16
N ASP A 30 -29.16 21.25 7.75
CA ASP A 30 -30.14 20.98 6.70
C ASP A 30 -29.55 20.87 5.29
N GLN A 31 -30.29 20.15 4.45
CA GLN A 31 -30.02 19.83 3.05
C GLN A 31 -30.29 21.00 2.09
N SER A 32 -29.57 21.01 0.96
CA SER A 32 -30.20 21.24 -0.35
C SER A 32 -29.35 20.67 -1.50
N ALA A 33 -30.05 20.29 -2.56
CA ALA A 33 -29.72 19.36 -3.61
C ALA A 33 -29.24 19.99 -4.93
N ASN A 34 -28.46 19.22 -5.70
CA ASN A 34 -28.44 19.06 -7.16
C ASN A 34 -27.11 18.35 -7.52
N GLY A 35 -27.02 17.24 -8.24
CA GLY A 35 -27.88 16.69 -9.27
C GLY A 35 -27.17 16.85 -10.62
N GLN A 36 -26.58 15.75 -11.13
CA GLN A 36 -26.68 15.23 -12.52
C GLN A 36 -25.40 14.54 -13.04
N ASN A 37 -25.62 13.29 -13.49
CA ASN A 37 -24.77 12.45 -14.35
C ASN A 37 -24.71 12.98 -15.78
N VAL A 38 -23.68 12.58 -16.54
CA VAL A 38 -23.82 12.22 -17.96
C VAL A 38 -22.80 11.15 -18.35
N ASP A 39 -23.24 10.39 -19.35
CA ASP A 39 -22.87 9.04 -19.76
C ASP A 39 -21.70 8.92 -20.74
N ASN A 40 -21.44 7.64 -21.00
CA ASN A 40 -20.41 6.97 -21.76
C ASN A 40 -20.81 6.76 -23.25
N ALA A 41 -19.85 6.83 -24.18
CA ALA A 41 -19.86 6.27 -25.55
C ALA A 41 -18.53 6.64 -26.25
N ALA A 42 -17.90 5.92 -27.19
CA ALA A 42 -17.99 4.57 -27.74
C ALA A 42 -16.71 4.35 -28.60
N ASN A 43 -16.37 3.09 -28.91
CA ASN A 43 -15.31 2.67 -29.84
C ASN A 43 -15.82 2.59 -31.30
N ALA A 44 -14.89 2.73 -32.27
CA ALA A 44 -14.69 1.90 -33.49
C ALA A 44 -13.94 2.74 -34.57
N ALA A 45 -12.72 2.35 -34.96
CA ALA A 45 -12.36 1.59 -36.17
C ALA A 45 -12.20 2.47 -37.44
N ASP A 46 -11.01 2.50 -38.04
CA ASP A 46 -10.69 1.78 -39.29
C ASP A 46 -9.24 2.08 -39.75
N ALA A 47 -8.64 1.13 -40.47
CA ALA A 47 -7.36 1.26 -41.17
C ALA A 47 -7.60 1.62 -42.65
N PRO A 48 -6.54 1.96 -43.41
CA PRO A 48 -6.09 0.98 -44.40
C PRO A 48 -4.58 0.93 -44.63
N GLN A 49 -4.20 -0.15 -45.29
CA GLN A 49 -2.86 -0.62 -45.67
C GLN A 49 -2.50 -0.24 -47.11
N ALA A 50 -1.22 -0.03 -47.40
CA ALA A 50 -0.50 -0.41 -48.63
C ALA A 50 0.98 0.08 -48.57
N ASP A 51 2.02 -0.43 -49.25
CA ASP A 51 2.42 -1.68 -49.89
C ASP A 51 3.88 -1.49 -50.39
N GLY A 52 4.68 -2.56 -50.42
CA GLY A 52 5.88 -2.72 -51.27
C GLY A 52 7.22 -2.17 -50.74
N ALA A 53 8.40 -2.72 -51.06
CA ALA A 53 8.77 -3.90 -51.84
C ALA A 53 10.32 -4.04 -51.84
N TYR A 54 10.80 -5.28 -51.74
CA TYR A 54 12.03 -5.90 -52.31
C TYR A 54 13.45 -5.31 -52.12
N GLY A 55 14.39 -6.22 -51.79
CA GLY A 55 15.82 -6.06 -52.09
C GLY A 55 16.72 -7.05 -51.35
N SER A 56 17.09 -8.15 -52.03
CA SER A 56 17.83 -9.32 -51.56
C SER A 56 19.36 -9.22 -51.77
N ASP A 57 20.05 -10.20 -51.17
CA ASP A 57 21.39 -10.74 -51.51
C ASP A 57 22.59 -9.91 -51.03
N GLY A 58 23.63 -10.43 -50.38
CA GLY A 58 24.08 -11.78 -50.09
C GLY A 58 25.59 -11.73 -49.76
N TYR A 59 26.15 -12.90 -49.45
CA TYR A 59 27.58 -13.25 -49.32
C TYR A 59 28.23 -13.21 -47.92
N GLY A 60 28.78 -14.36 -47.54
CA GLY A 60 29.27 -14.66 -46.20
C GLY A 60 30.78 -14.57 -46.03
N SER A 61 31.23 -14.92 -44.82
CA SER A 61 32.59 -15.39 -44.55
C SER A 61 32.59 -16.25 -43.29
N SER A 62 33.19 -17.42 -43.43
CA SER A 62 33.69 -18.30 -42.38
C SER A 62 34.57 -17.56 -41.37
N GLY A 63 34.51 -17.95 -40.09
CA GLY A 63 35.42 -17.46 -39.06
C GLY A 63 35.04 -17.94 -37.66
N ASP A 64 35.60 -19.09 -37.30
CA ASP A 64 36.10 -19.47 -35.97
C ASP A 64 35.30 -19.14 -34.70
N SER A 65 34.96 -20.23 -33.99
CA SER A 65 34.50 -20.27 -32.61
C SER A 65 35.46 -19.54 -31.67
N SER A 66 35.07 -18.34 -31.24
CA SER A 66 35.57 -17.77 -30.00
C SER A 66 34.38 -17.26 -29.18
N ALA A 67 34.15 -17.92 -28.04
CA ALA A 67 33.17 -17.49 -27.07
C ALA A 67 33.56 -16.10 -26.55
N SER A 68 32.91 -15.07 -27.07
CA SER A 68 33.05 -13.71 -26.56
C SER A 68 32.55 -13.67 -25.11
N PRO A 69 33.35 -13.17 -24.14
CA PRO A 69 32.89 -13.01 -22.77
C PRO A 69 31.64 -12.13 -22.73
N ALA A 70 30.64 -12.51 -21.94
CA ALA A 70 29.49 -11.65 -21.65
C ALA A 70 30.01 -10.27 -21.18
N ALA A 71 29.54 -9.20 -21.82
CA ALA A 71 29.93 -7.84 -21.47
C ALA A 71 29.70 -7.61 -19.97
N LYS A 72 30.76 -7.33 -19.22
CA LYS A 72 30.66 -6.98 -17.80
C LYS A 72 29.74 -5.76 -17.67
N GLY A 73 28.57 -5.95 -17.08
CA GLY A 73 27.61 -4.86 -16.86
C GLY A 73 28.25 -3.72 -16.06
N LYS A 74 27.84 -2.49 -16.32
CA LYS A 74 28.25 -1.34 -15.50
C LYS A 74 27.70 -1.52 -14.09
N SER A 75 28.48 -1.15 -13.05
CA SER A 75 27.99 -1.13 -11.67
C SER A 75 26.70 -0.33 -11.55
N ALA A 76 25.84 -0.68 -10.59
CA ALA A 76 24.65 0.12 -10.26
C ALA A 76 25.01 1.47 -9.62
N GLY A 77 26.19 1.58 -8.99
CA GLY A 77 26.55 2.74 -8.21
C GLY A 77 25.52 3.07 -7.14
N GLN A 78 25.22 4.36 -6.99
CA GLN A 78 24.21 4.88 -6.08
C GLN A 78 22.78 4.59 -6.59
N LEU A 79 22.02 3.77 -5.86
CA LEU A 79 20.62 3.44 -6.18
C LEU A 79 19.67 4.52 -5.66
N ALA A 80 18.73 4.97 -6.48
CA ALA A 80 17.75 5.98 -6.11
C ALA A 80 16.30 5.53 -6.39
N ALA A 81 15.34 6.19 -5.75
CA ALA A 81 13.92 6.05 -6.06
C ALA A 81 13.44 7.25 -6.89
N TRP A 82 12.96 7.01 -8.10
CA TRP A 82 12.34 8.02 -8.96
C TRP A 82 10.80 7.92 -8.91
N ASP A 83 10.12 9.04 -8.68
CA ASP A 83 8.66 9.12 -8.70
C ASP A 83 8.15 9.28 -10.14
N SER A 84 7.83 8.15 -10.78
CA SER A 84 7.18 8.10 -12.09
C SER A 84 5.67 8.31 -11.96
N LYS A 85 5.13 9.27 -12.71
CA LYS A 85 3.67 9.50 -12.78
C LYS A 85 2.88 8.28 -13.25
N LYS A 86 3.52 7.37 -14.01
CA LYS A 86 2.87 6.18 -14.59
C LYS A 86 3.16 4.89 -13.84
N LEU A 87 4.28 4.81 -13.12
CA LEU A 87 4.76 3.57 -12.49
C LEU A 87 4.94 3.70 -10.98
N GLY A 88 4.64 4.86 -10.39
CA GLY A 88 4.93 5.12 -9.00
C GLY A 88 6.44 5.20 -8.73
N LYS A 89 6.88 4.74 -7.55
CA LYS A 89 8.30 4.70 -7.22
C LYS A 89 9.02 3.62 -8.02
N VAL A 90 10.04 4.04 -8.76
CA VAL A 90 10.89 3.19 -9.59
C VAL A 90 12.32 3.25 -9.06
N LEU A 91 12.94 2.09 -8.89
CA LEU A 91 14.34 1.97 -8.53
C LEU A 91 15.22 2.24 -9.75
N THR A 92 16.19 3.14 -9.60
CA THR A 92 17.15 3.50 -10.65
C THR A 92 18.59 3.35 -10.17
N ASP A 93 19.51 3.19 -11.10
CA ASP A 93 20.96 3.23 -10.83
C ASP A 93 21.52 4.67 -10.78
N SER A 94 22.83 4.83 -10.59
CA SER A 94 23.48 6.14 -10.50
C SER A 94 23.44 6.96 -11.79
N ALA A 95 23.15 6.33 -12.93
CA ALA A 95 22.93 7.01 -14.19
C ALA A 95 21.44 7.34 -14.41
N GLY A 96 20.55 7.02 -13.46
CA GLY A 96 19.10 7.21 -13.58
C GLY A 96 18.43 6.19 -14.50
N MET A 97 19.10 5.08 -14.81
CA MET A 97 18.52 3.99 -15.61
C MET A 97 17.59 3.15 -14.74
N THR A 98 16.41 2.83 -15.25
CA THR A 98 15.42 1.97 -14.57
C THR A 98 15.98 0.56 -14.34
N LEU A 99 15.82 0.07 -13.11
CA LEU A 99 16.08 -1.33 -12.78
C LEU A 99 14.79 -2.15 -12.87
N TYR A 100 14.94 -3.40 -13.29
CA TYR A 100 13.84 -4.33 -13.55
C TYR A 100 14.00 -5.61 -12.76
N ARG A 101 12.86 -6.25 -12.49
CA ARG A 101 12.75 -7.62 -11.99
C ARG A 101 12.07 -8.52 -13.01
N PHE A 102 12.42 -9.80 -12.95
CA PHE A 102 11.84 -10.84 -13.79
C PHE A 102 10.92 -11.74 -12.96
N ASP A 103 9.68 -11.95 -13.42
CA ASP A 103 8.71 -12.77 -12.69
C ASP A 103 9.06 -14.26 -12.65
N LYS A 104 9.92 -14.73 -13.56
CA LYS A 104 10.38 -16.11 -13.52
C LYS A 104 11.52 -16.32 -12.52
N ASP A 105 12.04 -15.28 -11.89
CA ASP A 105 13.04 -15.38 -10.83
C ASP A 105 12.41 -15.74 -9.48
N THR A 106 13.23 -16.13 -8.51
CA THR A 106 12.79 -16.34 -7.12
C THR A 106 13.51 -15.38 -6.18
N ALA A 107 12.79 -14.86 -5.18
CA ALA A 107 13.39 -14.01 -4.14
C ALA A 107 13.90 -14.79 -2.93
N GLU A 108 13.32 -15.96 -2.65
CA GLU A 108 13.69 -16.79 -1.51
C GLU A 108 13.65 -18.29 -1.87
N PRO A 109 14.81 -18.96 -2.03
CA PRO A 109 16.14 -18.34 -2.12
C PRO A 109 16.26 -17.45 -3.37
N PRO A 110 17.10 -16.40 -3.35
CA PRO A 110 17.39 -15.60 -4.52
C PRO A 110 17.92 -16.44 -5.68
N LYS A 111 17.27 -16.39 -6.85
CA LYS A 111 17.72 -17.10 -8.06
C LYS A 111 17.31 -16.35 -9.32
N SER A 112 18.29 -16.12 -10.20
CA SER A 112 18.06 -15.70 -11.58
C SER A 112 17.77 -16.92 -12.47
N ASN A 113 16.71 -16.83 -13.27
CA ASN A 113 16.36 -17.76 -14.35
C ASN A 113 16.54 -17.11 -15.74
N CYS A 114 17.25 -15.98 -15.82
CA CYS A 114 17.60 -15.32 -17.07
C CYS A 114 18.89 -15.95 -17.63
N ASP A 115 18.77 -16.71 -18.71
CA ASP A 115 19.90 -17.37 -19.38
C ASP A 115 20.78 -16.42 -20.20
N ALA A 116 21.83 -16.96 -20.83
CA ALA A 116 22.76 -16.17 -21.63
C ALA A 116 22.12 -15.41 -22.80
N ALA A 117 21.02 -15.91 -23.37
CA ALA A 117 20.30 -15.21 -24.44
C ALA A 117 19.45 -14.08 -23.86
N CYS A 118 18.76 -14.35 -22.75
CA CYS A 118 18.00 -13.37 -21.98
C CYS A 118 18.89 -12.19 -21.53
N LEU A 119 20.11 -12.47 -21.04
CA LEU A 119 21.06 -11.45 -20.57
C LEU A 119 21.54 -10.48 -21.65
N LYS A 120 21.38 -10.80 -22.94
CA LYS A 120 21.65 -9.83 -24.04
C LYS A 120 20.61 -8.71 -24.09
N THR A 121 19.36 -9.02 -23.74
CA THR A 121 18.25 -8.05 -23.71
C THR A 121 18.05 -7.46 -22.32
N TRP A 122 18.35 -8.26 -21.29
CA TRP A 122 18.21 -7.93 -19.89
C TRP A 122 19.55 -8.06 -19.17
N PRO A 123 20.51 -7.15 -19.38
CA PRO A 123 21.80 -7.24 -18.72
C PRO A 123 21.64 -7.25 -17.20
N ALA A 124 22.24 -8.25 -16.55
CA ALA A 124 22.29 -8.33 -15.09
C ALA A 124 23.04 -7.14 -14.50
N VAL A 125 22.51 -6.59 -13.41
CA VAL A 125 23.17 -5.51 -12.67
C VAL A 125 24.19 -6.13 -11.71
N PRO A 126 25.49 -5.80 -11.81
CA PRO A 126 26.48 -6.30 -10.86
C PRO A 126 26.23 -5.78 -9.44
N ALA A 127 26.41 -6.63 -8.44
CA ALA A 127 26.30 -6.25 -7.02
C ALA A 127 27.42 -5.32 -6.57
N SER A 128 28.59 -5.38 -7.21
CA SER A 128 29.75 -4.57 -6.84
C SER A 128 29.47 -3.08 -7.00
N GLY A 129 29.71 -2.30 -5.94
CA GLY A 129 29.57 -0.84 -5.95
C GLY A 129 28.13 -0.33 -5.81
N ALA A 130 27.14 -1.22 -5.68
CA ALA A 130 25.78 -0.82 -5.36
C ALA A 130 25.72 -0.26 -3.93
N LYS A 131 25.15 0.95 -3.78
CA LYS A 131 24.91 1.58 -2.48
C LYS A 131 23.49 2.13 -2.46
N ALA A 132 22.74 1.82 -1.40
CA ALA A 132 21.43 2.43 -1.18
C ALA A 132 21.59 3.92 -0.84
N VAL A 133 20.67 4.77 -1.33
CA VAL A 133 20.43 6.12 -0.79
C VAL A 133 18.95 6.34 -0.52
N THR A 134 18.60 7.57 -0.10
CA THR A 134 17.27 8.01 0.32
C THR A 134 16.14 7.36 -0.49
N GLY A 135 15.28 6.61 0.22
CA GLY A 135 14.13 5.92 -0.36
C GLY A 135 14.35 4.44 -0.68
N VAL A 136 15.57 3.91 -0.50
CA VAL A 136 15.87 2.47 -0.57
C VAL A 136 16.38 2.01 0.79
N ASP A 137 15.74 1.02 1.40
CA ASP A 137 16.21 0.43 2.66
C ASP A 137 17.51 -0.38 2.38
N PRO A 138 18.65 -0.01 2.99
CA PRO A 138 19.91 -0.73 2.82
C PRO A 138 19.83 -2.21 3.22
N SER A 139 18.93 -2.59 4.13
CA SER A 139 18.75 -3.96 4.61
C SER A 139 18.20 -4.90 3.52
N LEU A 140 17.54 -4.34 2.50
CA LEU A 140 16.98 -5.09 1.38
C LEU A 140 18.00 -5.41 0.29
N LEU A 141 19.17 -4.75 0.30
CA LEU A 141 20.20 -5.01 -0.70
C LEU A 141 20.92 -6.33 -0.41
N GLY A 142 21.03 -7.15 -1.46
CA GLY A 142 21.76 -8.40 -1.40
C GLY A 142 22.47 -8.70 -2.72
N GLN A 143 22.87 -9.97 -2.85
CA GLN A 143 23.44 -10.48 -4.08
C GLN A 143 23.03 -11.93 -4.31
N VAL A 144 22.94 -12.31 -5.58
CA VAL A 144 22.85 -13.70 -6.01
C VAL A 144 24.06 -14.04 -6.87
N THR A 145 24.64 -15.22 -6.66
CA THR A 145 25.72 -15.73 -7.50
C THR A 145 25.10 -16.44 -8.69
N ALA A 146 25.33 -15.93 -9.90
CA ALA A 146 24.92 -16.57 -11.15
C ALA A 146 25.76 -17.83 -11.43
N ALA A 147 25.30 -18.66 -12.37
CA ALA A 147 25.97 -19.91 -12.72
C ALA A 147 27.40 -19.73 -13.26
N ASP A 148 27.70 -18.56 -13.83
CA ASP A 148 29.04 -18.17 -14.33
C ASP A 148 29.94 -17.58 -13.23
N GLY A 149 29.49 -17.58 -11.97
CA GLY A 149 30.21 -17.04 -10.82
C GLY A 149 30.11 -15.52 -10.65
N THR A 150 29.40 -14.82 -11.55
CA THR A 150 29.19 -13.38 -11.39
C THR A 150 28.19 -13.08 -10.28
N LYS A 151 28.37 -11.96 -9.59
CA LYS A 151 27.48 -11.51 -8.51
C LYS A 151 26.51 -10.47 -9.03
N GLN A 152 25.25 -10.82 -9.07
CA GLN A 152 24.16 -9.93 -9.47
C GLN A 152 23.53 -9.29 -8.23
N LEU A 153 23.22 -8.01 -8.32
CA LEU A 153 22.51 -7.25 -7.29
C LEU A 153 21.12 -7.86 -7.06
N THR A 154 20.72 -8.00 -5.80
CA THR A 154 19.33 -8.28 -5.44
C THR A 154 18.76 -7.16 -4.57
N VAL A 155 17.44 -6.96 -4.66
CA VAL A 155 16.67 -6.07 -3.78
C VAL A 155 15.49 -6.85 -3.25
N ALA A 156 15.39 -6.96 -1.91
CA ALA A 156 14.46 -7.86 -1.22
C ALA A 156 14.49 -9.29 -1.79
N GLY A 157 15.69 -9.77 -2.14
CA GLY A 157 15.92 -11.08 -2.74
C GLY A 157 15.70 -11.18 -4.25
N TRP A 158 15.04 -10.22 -4.89
CA TRP A 158 14.80 -10.25 -6.35
C TRP A 158 16.04 -9.86 -7.16
N PRO A 159 16.47 -10.64 -8.16
CA PRO A 159 17.58 -10.27 -9.05
C PRO A 159 17.26 -9.05 -9.92
N MET A 160 18.20 -8.10 -9.98
CA MET A 160 18.03 -6.83 -10.68
C MET A 160 18.67 -6.83 -12.08
N TYR A 161 17.96 -6.28 -13.05
CA TYR A 161 18.38 -6.17 -14.45
C TYR A 161 18.23 -4.74 -14.97
N ARG A 162 18.96 -4.43 -16.05
CA ARG A 162 18.66 -3.30 -16.93
C ARG A 162 17.96 -3.80 -18.18
N TYR A 163 17.36 -2.89 -18.95
CA TYR A 163 16.81 -3.21 -20.25
C TYR A 163 17.65 -2.59 -21.37
N ALA A 164 18.04 -3.39 -22.36
CA ALA A 164 18.96 -2.96 -23.42
C ALA A 164 18.42 -1.81 -24.31
N MET A 165 17.10 -1.64 -24.39
CA MET A 165 16.48 -0.57 -25.20
C MET A 165 16.24 0.73 -24.41
N ASP A 166 16.51 0.73 -23.11
CA ASP A 166 16.53 1.95 -22.31
C ASP A 166 17.87 2.64 -22.59
N THR A 167 17.82 3.82 -23.21
CA THR A 167 18.99 4.57 -23.67
C THR A 167 19.16 5.90 -22.93
N SER A 168 18.17 6.29 -22.14
CA SER A 168 18.17 7.56 -21.41
C SER A 168 17.64 7.39 -19.99
N PRO A 169 18.09 8.23 -19.04
CA PRO A 169 17.57 8.24 -17.68
C PRO A 169 16.05 8.42 -17.67
N GLY A 170 15.35 7.64 -16.84
CA GLY A 170 13.88 7.65 -16.79
C GLY A 170 13.18 6.87 -17.91
N ASP A 171 13.91 6.30 -18.87
CA ASP A 171 13.34 5.28 -19.77
C ASP A 171 12.84 4.10 -18.93
N ALA A 172 11.64 3.63 -19.25
CA ALA A 172 11.02 2.46 -18.63
C ALA A 172 10.41 1.53 -19.70
N LYS A 173 11.06 1.39 -20.86
CA LYS A 173 10.50 0.70 -22.03
C LYS A 173 10.41 -0.81 -21.81
N GLY A 174 11.15 -1.34 -20.85
CA GLY A 174 11.10 -2.75 -20.45
C GLY A 174 9.83 -3.09 -19.66
N GLN A 175 9.06 -2.10 -19.20
CA GLN A 175 7.87 -2.33 -18.39
C GLN A 175 6.84 -3.16 -19.17
N GLY A 176 6.47 -4.31 -18.63
CA GLY A 176 5.44 -5.19 -19.19
C GLY A 176 5.90 -6.03 -20.38
N VAL A 177 7.18 -5.96 -20.78
CA VAL A 177 7.71 -6.78 -21.88
C VAL A 177 7.48 -8.26 -21.58
N GLY A 178 6.85 -8.96 -22.51
CA GLY A 178 6.51 -10.39 -22.37
C GLY A 178 5.55 -10.71 -21.21
N GLY A 179 4.92 -9.71 -20.58
CA GLY A 179 4.07 -9.89 -19.40
C GLY A 179 4.82 -10.36 -18.14
N THR A 180 6.15 -10.46 -18.20
CA THR A 180 7.00 -11.05 -17.15
C THR A 180 8.07 -10.10 -16.64
N TRP A 181 8.29 -8.97 -17.30
CA TRP A 181 9.28 -7.97 -16.94
C TRP A 181 8.64 -6.72 -16.39
N TYR A 182 9.14 -6.24 -15.26
CA TYR A 182 8.57 -5.10 -14.57
C TYR A 182 9.67 -4.22 -13.98
N ALA A 183 9.51 -2.92 -14.10
CA ALA A 183 10.32 -1.96 -13.35
C ALA A 183 10.23 -2.31 -11.86
N ALA A 184 11.36 -2.29 -11.17
CA ALA A 184 11.43 -2.61 -9.75
C ALA A 184 11.06 -1.37 -8.93
N ALA A 185 10.28 -1.55 -7.87
CA ALA A 185 10.11 -0.57 -6.81
C ALA A 185 11.29 -0.65 -5.81
N PRO A 186 11.50 0.36 -4.96
CA PRO A 186 12.58 0.35 -3.95
C PRO A 186 12.52 -0.82 -2.95
N ASP A 187 11.35 -1.44 -2.76
CA ASP A 187 11.13 -2.62 -1.93
C ASP A 187 11.34 -3.94 -2.68
N GLY A 188 11.84 -3.90 -3.92
CA GLY A 188 12.04 -5.06 -4.79
C GLY A 188 10.76 -5.61 -5.45
N LYS A 189 9.58 -5.07 -5.13
CA LYS A 189 8.32 -5.45 -5.81
C LYS A 189 8.24 -4.82 -7.20
N LYS A 190 7.13 -5.08 -7.91
CA LYS A 190 6.83 -4.42 -9.19
C LYS A 190 6.46 -2.97 -8.92
N ALA A 191 7.11 -2.05 -9.59
CA ALA A 191 6.67 -0.66 -9.63
C ALA A 191 5.25 -0.61 -10.20
N SER A 192 4.39 0.10 -9.48
CA SER A 192 3.04 0.42 -9.93
C SER A 192 2.63 1.77 -9.33
N PRO A 193 1.66 2.48 -9.94
CA PRO A 193 1.07 3.68 -9.33
C PRO A 193 0.58 3.46 -7.90
N ALA A 194 0.23 2.22 -7.54
CA ALA A 194 -0.17 1.85 -6.19
C ALA A 194 1.00 1.64 -5.23
N ALA A 195 2.17 1.22 -5.74
CA ALA A 195 3.39 1.06 -4.94
C ALA A 195 4.02 2.40 -4.53
N ALA A 196 3.63 3.51 -5.18
CA ALA A 196 3.94 4.86 -4.68
C ALA A 196 3.26 5.20 -3.35
N ALA A 197 2.34 4.35 -2.88
CA ALA A 197 1.60 4.52 -1.64
C ALA A 197 1.99 3.53 -0.52
N GLU A 198 3.08 2.76 -0.63
CA GLU A 198 3.64 2.00 0.51
C GLU A 198 4.70 2.85 1.26
N PRO A 199 4.37 3.37 2.45
CA PRO A 199 5.34 3.91 3.39
C PRO A 199 5.86 2.78 4.29
N ALA A 200 7.15 2.47 4.16
CA ALA A 200 7.83 1.49 5.02
C ALA A 200 8.02 1.96 6.49
N ASP A 201 7.42 3.08 6.90
CA ASP A 201 7.57 3.68 8.24
C ASP A 201 6.32 4.45 8.72
N LEU A 202 5.10 3.98 8.43
CA LEU A 202 3.93 4.59 9.10
C LEU A 202 3.80 4.11 10.53
N ALA A 203 3.47 5.07 11.39
CA ALA A 203 2.93 4.80 12.70
C ALA A 203 1.69 3.88 12.58
N GLY A 204 1.44 3.09 13.62
CA GLY A 204 0.30 2.18 13.77
C GLY A 204 -1.03 2.76 13.28
N LEU A 205 -1.28 4.05 13.55
CA LEU A 205 -2.31 4.87 12.92
C LEU A 205 -1.76 6.25 12.56
N SER A 206 -2.06 6.72 11.35
CA SER A 206 -1.63 8.03 10.88
C SER A 206 -2.64 8.66 9.92
N THR A 207 -2.40 9.89 9.47
CA THR A 207 -3.28 10.56 8.50
C THR A 207 -2.65 10.60 7.10
N ARG A 208 -3.51 10.62 6.09
CA ARG A 208 -3.16 10.83 4.67
C ARG A 208 -4.14 11.83 4.07
N LYS A 209 -3.64 12.74 3.23
CA LYS A 209 -4.48 13.61 2.40
C LYS A 209 -4.94 12.85 1.15
N ASP A 210 -6.18 12.40 1.16
CA ASP A 210 -6.86 11.83 0.01
C ASP A 210 -7.37 12.93 -0.94
N PRO A 211 -7.20 12.79 -2.26
CA PRO A 211 -7.60 13.82 -3.22
C PRO A 211 -9.11 14.06 -3.27
N LYS A 212 -9.94 13.07 -2.89
CA LYS A 212 -11.41 13.16 -2.95
C LYS A 212 -12.02 13.37 -1.57
N LEU A 213 -11.44 12.75 -0.55
CA LEU A 213 -11.97 12.73 0.81
C LEU A 213 -11.29 13.75 1.74
N GLY A 214 -10.18 14.34 1.33
CA GLY A 214 -9.40 15.22 2.20
C GLY A 214 -8.61 14.40 3.23
N GLU A 215 -8.47 14.90 4.45
CA GLU A 215 -7.67 14.22 5.47
C GLU A 215 -8.42 13.02 6.07
N ILE A 216 -7.85 11.83 5.92
CA ILE A 216 -8.40 10.57 6.42
C ILE A 216 -7.34 9.75 7.15
N VAL A 217 -7.78 8.83 8.00
CA VAL A 217 -6.90 7.95 8.78
C VAL A 217 -6.53 6.70 7.99
N VAL A 218 -5.29 6.27 8.15
CA VAL A 218 -4.72 5.04 7.61
C VAL A 218 -4.03 4.22 8.69
N ASP A 219 -3.94 2.91 8.50
CA ASP A 219 -3.13 2.02 9.35
C ASP A 219 -1.64 2.06 8.97
N LYS A 220 -0.80 1.31 9.70
CA LYS A 220 0.63 1.18 9.41
C LYS A 220 0.96 0.65 8.01
N ASN A 221 0.01 -0.03 7.36
CA ASN A 221 0.15 -0.52 6.00
C ASN A 221 -0.45 0.48 4.99
N GLY A 222 -0.80 1.71 5.39
CA GLY A 222 -1.41 2.71 4.53
C GLY A 222 -2.85 2.39 4.08
N MET A 223 -3.50 1.39 4.69
CA MET A 223 -4.87 1.00 4.40
C MET A 223 -5.84 1.99 5.04
N THR A 224 -6.87 2.40 4.30
CA THR A 224 -7.85 3.36 4.82
C THR A 224 -8.61 2.79 6.02
N VAL A 225 -8.74 3.61 7.05
CA VAL A 225 -9.50 3.30 8.26
C VAL A 225 -10.91 3.90 8.14
N TYR A 226 -11.91 3.09 8.48
CA TYR A 226 -13.33 3.40 8.33
C TYR A 226 -14.06 3.41 9.67
N ARG A 227 -15.17 4.14 9.69
CA ARG A 227 -16.17 4.19 10.75
C ARG A 227 -17.49 3.63 10.24
N PHE A 228 -18.16 2.85 11.09
CA PHE A 228 -19.49 2.33 10.84
C PHE A 228 -20.55 3.22 11.50
N LEU A 229 -21.48 3.76 10.72
CA LEU A 229 -22.53 4.65 11.24
C LEU A 229 -23.49 3.96 12.21
N LYS A 230 -23.60 2.63 12.15
CA LYS A 230 -24.48 1.88 13.06
C LYS A 230 -23.84 1.60 14.42
N ASP A 231 -22.57 1.92 14.64
CA ASP A 231 -21.94 1.75 15.95
C ASP A 231 -22.41 2.80 16.96
N SER A 232 -21.91 2.73 18.20
CA SER A 232 -22.21 3.73 19.23
C SER A 232 -20.94 4.12 19.97
N ALA A 233 -20.75 5.42 20.21
CA ALA A 233 -19.63 5.94 21.01
C ALA A 233 -19.87 5.86 22.52
N TRP A 234 -21.13 5.80 22.97
CA TRP A 234 -21.44 5.58 24.39
C TRP A 234 -22.79 4.89 24.61
N PRO A 235 -22.84 3.77 25.38
CA PRO A 235 -21.69 2.93 25.68
C PRO A 235 -21.01 2.47 24.38
N ILE A 236 -19.68 2.36 24.38
CA ILE A 236 -18.93 1.98 23.17
C ILE A 236 -19.40 0.60 22.73
N LYS A 237 -19.97 0.52 21.53
CA LYS A 237 -20.52 -0.72 20.98
C LYS A 237 -20.23 -0.81 19.50
N SER A 238 -19.60 -1.93 19.10
CA SER A 238 -19.57 -2.38 17.71
C SER A 238 -20.79 -3.24 17.41
N ASN A 239 -21.56 -2.87 16.40
CA ASN A 239 -22.61 -3.69 15.81
C ASN A 239 -22.08 -4.52 14.62
N CYS A 240 -20.80 -4.37 14.26
CA CYS A 240 -20.14 -5.18 13.24
C CYS A 240 -19.43 -6.38 13.87
N VAL A 241 -20.14 -7.49 14.03
CA VAL A 241 -19.64 -8.77 14.56
C VAL A 241 -19.87 -9.91 13.56
N GLY A 242 -19.20 -11.06 13.77
CA GLY A 242 -19.34 -12.25 12.92
C GLY A 242 -18.95 -11.99 11.47
N ALA A 243 -19.82 -12.35 10.51
CA ALA A 243 -19.58 -12.15 9.08
C ALA A 243 -19.31 -10.68 8.70
N CYS A 244 -19.88 -9.72 9.44
CA CYS A 244 -19.55 -8.31 9.23
C CYS A 244 -18.07 -8.05 9.48
N ALA A 245 -17.52 -8.58 10.58
CA ALA A 245 -16.13 -8.39 10.96
C ALA A 245 -15.14 -9.10 10.02
N GLN A 246 -15.58 -10.10 9.25
CA GLN A 246 -14.76 -10.70 8.18
C GLN A 246 -14.60 -9.73 7.01
N LYS A 247 -15.66 -8.99 6.67
CA LYS A 247 -15.64 -8.00 5.58
C LYS A 247 -15.01 -6.68 6.03
N TRP A 248 -15.21 -6.33 7.30
CA TRP A 248 -14.72 -5.13 7.96
C TRP A 248 -13.91 -5.50 9.21
N PRO A 249 -12.65 -5.92 9.04
CA PRO A 249 -11.81 -6.27 10.17
C PRO A 249 -11.68 -5.12 11.16
N ALA A 250 -11.83 -5.42 12.44
CA ALA A 250 -11.61 -4.44 13.50
C ALA A 250 -10.14 -4.03 13.53
N VAL A 251 -9.86 -2.73 13.64
CA VAL A 251 -8.49 -2.25 13.87
C VAL A 251 -8.07 -2.66 15.28
N ALA A 252 -6.96 -3.39 15.38
CA ALA A 252 -6.39 -3.81 16.65
C ALA A 252 -5.88 -2.60 17.47
N PRO A 253 -5.70 -2.74 18.80
CA PRO A 253 -5.09 -1.70 19.63
C PRO A 253 -3.77 -1.18 19.07
N VAL A 254 -3.67 0.15 18.94
CA VAL A 254 -2.45 0.83 18.52
C VAL A 254 -1.96 1.72 19.66
N ALA A 255 -0.69 1.61 20.01
CA ALA A 255 -0.09 2.36 21.11
C ALA A 255 -0.11 3.87 20.81
N LYS A 256 -0.36 4.71 21.82
CA LYS A 256 -0.50 6.17 21.60
C LYS A 256 0.76 6.82 21.01
N ASN A 257 1.94 6.32 21.38
CA ASN A 257 3.23 6.76 20.85
C ASN A 257 3.52 6.21 19.44
N ASP A 258 2.73 5.26 18.97
CA ASP A 258 2.73 4.70 17.63
C ASP A 258 1.56 5.30 16.82
N THR A 259 1.31 6.59 17.00
CA THR A 259 0.36 7.35 16.19
C THR A 259 0.99 8.64 15.67
N LYS A 260 0.52 9.12 14.52
CA LYS A 260 0.96 10.37 13.91
C LYS A 260 -0.26 11.19 13.47
N ASP A 261 -0.33 12.46 13.89
CA ASP A 261 -1.40 13.38 13.50
C ASP A 261 -2.82 12.93 13.94
N ILE A 262 -2.90 12.05 14.95
CA ILE A 262 -4.16 11.56 15.55
C ILE A 262 -4.41 12.28 16.89
N PRO A 263 -5.54 12.97 17.06
CA PRO A 263 -5.98 13.48 18.35
C PRO A 263 -6.17 12.36 19.38
N LEU A 264 -5.51 12.47 20.53
CA LEU A 264 -5.58 11.45 21.59
C LEU A 264 -6.85 11.54 22.47
N LYS A 265 -7.66 12.59 22.30
CA LYS A 265 -8.93 12.74 23.03
C LYS A 265 -9.92 11.68 22.53
N GLY A 266 -10.42 10.85 23.45
CA GLY A 266 -11.28 9.71 23.11
C GLY A 266 -10.55 8.60 22.33
N TYR A 267 -9.22 8.63 22.27
CA TYR A 267 -8.41 7.55 21.72
C TYR A 267 -8.22 6.45 22.77
N MET A 268 -8.98 5.38 22.64
CA MET A 268 -9.01 4.27 23.60
C MET A 268 -9.33 2.94 22.93
N THR A 269 -9.33 1.88 23.71
CA THR A 269 -9.76 0.55 23.24
C THR A 269 -10.94 0.08 24.06
N PHE A 270 -11.73 -0.81 23.48
CA PHE A 270 -12.78 -1.54 24.20
C PHE A 270 -12.72 -3.02 23.86
N THR A 271 -13.26 -3.85 24.74
CA THR A 271 -13.39 -5.29 24.53
C THR A 271 -14.69 -5.57 23.79
N ARG A 272 -14.59 -6.23 22.63
CA ARG A 272 -15.72 -6.66 21.81
C ARG A 272 -16.42 -7.87 22.44
N PRO A 273 -17.66 -8.18 22.02
CA PRO A 273 -18.38 -9.37 22.51
C PRO A 273 -17.66 -10.70 22.26
N ASP A 274 -16.81 -10.76 21.23
CA ASP A 274 -15.97 -11.92 20.88
C ASP A 274 -14.67 -12.01 21.72
N GLY A 275 -14.46 -11.10 22.68
CA GLY A 275 -13.28 -11.03 23.54
C GLY A 275 -12.09 -10.30 22.93
N SER A 276 -12.11 -10.00 21.62
CA SER A 276 -11.03 -9.23 20.99
C SER A 276 -11.08 -7.75 21.40
N LYS A 277 -9.93 -7.09 21.38
CA LYS A 277 -9.85 -5.64 21.61
C LYS A 277 -9.90 -4.90 20.28
N GLN A 278 -10.58 -3.76 20.27
CA GLN A 278 -10.64 -2.89 19.10
C GLN A 278 -10.28 -1.45 19.46
N GLN A 279 -9.56 -0.81 18.55
CA GLN A 279 -9.20 0.60 18.63
C GLN A 279 -10.41 1.49 18.33
N THR A 280 -10.45 2.64 19.01
CA THR A 280 -11.41 3.71 18.74
C THR A 280 -10.71 5.00 18.37
N LEU A 281 -11.37 5.84 17.57
CA LEU A 281 -11.03 7.24 17.36
C LEU A 281 -12.17 8.09 17.90
N ASN A 282 -11.87 8.98 18.86
CA ASN A 282 -12.89 9.80 19.52
C ASN A 282 -14.11 8.98 19.99
N CYS A 283 -13.83 7.87 20.68
CA CYS A 283 -14.80 6.89 21.20
C CYS A 283 -15.55 6.05 20.15
N TRP A 284 -15.32 6.25 18.84
CA TRP A 284 -15.97 5.45 17.79
C TRP A 284 -15.11 4.24 17.39
N PRO A 285 -15.68 3.02 17.31
CA PRO A 285 -14.98 1.86 16.79
C PRO A 285 -14.52 2.07 15.34
N VAL A 286 -13.29 1.65 15.04
CA VAL A 286 -12.70 1.79 13.70
C VAL A 286 -12.27 0.45 13.08
N TYR A 287 -12.30 0.40 11.75
CA TYR A 287 -12.16 -0.83 10.96
C TYR A 287 -11.28 -0.60 9.73
N THR A 288 -10.66 -1.65 9.22
CA THR A 288 -10.18 -1.70 7.83
C THR A 288 -11.22 -2.38 6.94
N PHE A 289 -11.05 -2.31 5.62
CA PHE A 289 -11.96 -2.94 4.68
C PHE A 289 -11.26 -4.03 3.87
N SER A 290 -11.80 -5.24 3.89
CA SER A 290 -11.26 -6.39 3.12
C SER A 290 -11.29 -6.20 1.60
N GLY A 291 -12.07 -5.23 1.10
CA GLY A 291 -12.11 -4.86 -0.31
C GLY A 291 -10.99 -3.90 -0.73
N ASP A 292 -10.31 -3.27 0.21
CA ASP A 292 -9.08 -2.52 -0.07
C ASP A 292 -7.94 -3.52 -0.22
N LYS A 293 -7.22 -3.45 -1.35
CA LYS A 293 -6.18 -4.40 -1.72
C LYS A 293 -4.79 -3.80 -1.70
N LYS A 294 -4.70 -2.48 -1.73
CA LYS A 294 -3.45 -1.75 -1.67
C LYS A 294 -3.62 -0.46 -0.88
N PRO A 295 -2.53 0.13 -0.39
CA PRO A 295 -2.58 1.44 0.27
C PRO A 295 -3.18 2.49 -0.65
N GLY A 296 -3.87 3.46 -0.08
CA GLY A 296 -4.57 4.48 -0.86
C GLY A 296 -5.95 4.08 -1.37
N ASP A 297 -6.29 2.78 -1.36
CA ASP A 297 -7.65 2.34 -1.68
C ASP A 297 -8.65 2.94 -0.69
N THR A 298 -9.79 3.40 -1.21
CA THR A 298 -10.93 3.93 -0.46
C THR A 298 -12.22 3.20 -0.83
N ASN A 299 -12.13 1.92 -1.22
CA ASN A 299 -13.25 1.16 -1.80
C ASN A 299 -14.35 0.88 -0.78
N GLY A 300 -14.08 1.04 0.52
CA GLY A 300 -15.07 0.97 1.58
C GLY A 300 -15.94 2.22 1.71
N GLN A 301 -15.56 3.32 1.08
CA GLN A 301 -16.28 4.59 1.19
C GLN A 301 -17.70 4.47 0.65
N GLY A 302 -18.69 4.78 1.48
CA GLY A 302 -20.11 4.78 1.13
C GLY A 302 -20.74 3.39 1.01
N VAL A 303 -20.02 2.30 1.32
CA VAL A 303 -20.57 0.93 1.20
C VAL A 303 -21.83 0.80 2.08
N GLY A 304 -22.93 0.39 1.44
CA GLY A 304 -24.24 0.25 2.10
C GLY A 304 -24.80 1.55 2.70
N GLY A 305 -24.26 2.71 2.33
CA GLY A 305 -24.63 4.02 2.89
C GLY A 305 -24.24 4.21 4.36
N THR A 306 -23.48 3.28 4.95
CA THR A 306 -23.22 3.24 6.40
C THR A 306 -21.74 3.16 6.76
N TRP A 307 -20.85 2.99 5.78
CA TRP A 307 -19.41 2.89 5.98
C TRP A 307 -18.72 4.08 5.36
N TYR A 308 -17.88 4.77 6.13
CA TYR A 308 -17.21 5.99 5.67
C TYR A 308 -15.79 6.02 6.21
N ALA A 309 -14.85 6.55 5.43
CA ALA A 309 -13.49 6.80 5.87
C ALA A 309 -13.53 7.70 7.12
N ALA A 310 -12.69 7.38 8.09
CA ALA A 310 -12.60 8.13 9.33
C ALA A 310 -11.66 9.34 9.15
N ALA A 311 -12.12 10.51 9.55
CA ALA A 311 -11.28 11.67 9.78
C ALA A 311 -10.41 11.47 11.05
N PRO A 312 -9.35 12.26 11.26
CA PRO A 312 -8.50 12.14 12.46
C PRO A 312 -9.28 12.31 13.76
N ASP A 313 -10.33 13.14 13.77
CA ASP A 313 -11.22 13.35 14.92
C ASP A 313 -12.31 12.28 15.08
N GLY A 314 -12.22 11.18 14.32
CA GLY A 314 -13.16 10.06 14.32
C GLY A 314 -14.48 10.31 13.59
N LYS A 315 -14.69 11.49 12.97
CA LYS A 315 -15.91 11.74 12.18
C LYS A 315 -15.91 10.96 10.86
N PRO A 316 -17.08 10.57 10.36
CA PRO A 316 -17.20 9.99 9.03
C PRO A 316 -17.02 11.09 7.98
N VAL A 317 -16.11 10.88 7.03
CA VAL A 317 -15.87 11.84 5.95
C VAL A 317 -16.92 11.68 4.85
N GLY A 318 -17.58 12.77 4.48
CA GLY A 318 -18.55 12.80 3.37
C GLY A 318 -19.87 12.09 3.64
N ALA A 319 -20.17 11.72 4.89
CA ALA A 319 -21.50 11.24 5.25
C ALA A 319 -22.51 12.41 5.22
N ALA A 320 -23.66 12.20 4.58
CA ALA A 320 -24.77 13.14 4.66
C ALA A 320 -25.23 13.28 6.12
N LYS A 321 -25.51 14.52 6.54
CA LYS A 321 -26.00 14.83 7.90
C LYS A 321 -27.44 14.35 8.10
#